data_AF-A0A2S6NGD5-F1
#
_entry.id   AF-A0A2S6NGD5-F1
#
_cell.length_a   1.000
_cell.length_b   1.000
_cell.length_c   1.000
_cell.angle_alpha   90.00
_cell.angle_beta   90.00
_cell.angle_gamma   90.00
#
_symmetry.space_group_name_H-M   'P 1'
#
loop_
_entity.id
_entity.type
_entity.pdbx_description
1 polymer ?
#
loop_
_entity_poly.entity_id
_entity_poly.type
_entity_poly.pdbx_seq_one_letter_code
_entity_poly.pdbx_strand_id
1 'polypeptide(L)'
;MAVTRMTTEQIKAGGGGRVDRARLDATTEDDIRRHMMEDGEDPDAESRFVAPILAQDVRRKLGLTQVAFAALLNIPVATLRNWEQNRFTMDPAAQTLLRLIDREPEAALRALRGPQAA
;
A
#
# COMPACT_ATOMS: atom_id res chain seq x y z
N MET A 1 26.00 -10.67 -8.72
CA MET A 1 24.86 -11.13 -7.90
C MET A 1 23.85 -11.79 -8.84
N ALA A 2 23.63 -13.11 -8.73
CA ALA A 2 22.66 -13.82 -9.56
C ALA A 2 21.29 -13.82 -8.87
N VAL A 3 20.27 -13.23 -9.51
CA VAL A 3 18.90 -13.26 -9.00
C VAL A 3 18.31 -14.64 -9.26
N THR A 4 18.06 -15.42 -8.21
CA THR A 4 17.38 -16.71 -8.31
C THR A 4 15.87 -16.48 -8.20
N ARG A 5 15.12 -16.84 -9.25
CA ARG A 5 13.65 -16.81 -9.20
C ARG A 5 13.15 -18.06 -8.48
N MET A 6 12.40 -17.87 -7.39
CA MET A 6 11.76 -18.93 -6.63
C MET A 6 10.27 -18.68 -6.54
N THR A 7 9.47 -19.75 -6.53
CA THR A 7 8.03 -19.66 -6.27
C THR A 7 7.75 -19.49 -4.78
N THR A 8 6.56 -18.99 -4.42
CA THR A 8 6.15 -18.85 -3.02
C THR A 8 6.18 -20.18 -2.26
N GLU A 9 5.90 -21.30 -2.95
CA GLU A 9 5.97 -22.65 -2.38
C GLU A 9 7.41 -23.07 -2.11
N GLN A 10 8.34 -22.81 -3.03
CA GLN A 10 9.76 -23.10 -2.85
C GLN A 10 10.38 -22.30 -1.70
N ILE A 11 9.96 -21.04 -1.53
CA ILE A 11 10.39 -20.19 -0.41
C ILE A 11 9.89 -20.77 0.93
N LYS A 12 8.62 -21.20 0.98
CA LYS A 12 8.05 -21.83 2.18
C LYS A 12 8.71 -23.17 2.50
N ALA A 13 8.98 -24.00 1.47
CA ALA A 13 9.64 -25.29 1.61
C ALA A 13 11.09 -25.16 2.10
N GLY A 14 11.76 -24.04 1.81
CA GLY A 14 13.12 -23.75 2.29
C GLY A 14 13.24 -23.32 3.76
N GLY A 15 12.19 -23.49 4.57
CA GLY A 15 12.17 -23.11 5.99
C GLY A 15 11.70 -21.67 6.25
N GLY A 16 11.26 -20.94 5.21
CA GLY A 16 10.73 -19.58 5.37
C GLY A 16 11.80 -18.52 5.67
N GLY A 17 11.37 -17.39 6.23
CA GLY A 17 12.25 -16.27 6.54
C GLY A 17 13.14 -16.54 7.76
N ARG A 18 14.35 -15.95 7.77
CA ARG A 18 15.34 -16.07 8.86
C ARG A 18 15.00 -15.21 10.10
N VAL A 19 13.73 -15.04 10.40
CA VAL A 19 13.28 -14.12 11.46
C VAL A 19 13.10 -14.91 12.75
N ASP A 20 13.89 -14.56 13.78
CA ASP A 20 13.65 -15.05 15.15
C ASP A 20 12.40 -14.38 15.71
N ARG A 21 11.29 -15.12 15.71
CA ARG A 21 9.99 -14.60 16.13
C ARG A 21 9.91 -14.40 17.63
N ALA A 22 10.53 -15.27 18.42
CA ALA A 22 10.53 -15.18 19.87
C ALA A 22 11.26 -13.92 20.35
N ARG A 23 12.40 -13.57 19.73
CA ARG A 23 13.10 -12.32 20.01
C ARG A 23 12.24 -11.09 19.67
N LEU A 24 11.57 -11.11 18.52
CA LEU A 24 10.67 -10.04 18.10
C LEU A 24 9.53 -9.83 19.10
N ASP A 25 8.85 -10.92 19.47
CA ASP A 25 7.70 -10.86 20.38
C ASP A 25 8.09 -10.48 21.82
N ALA A 26 9.34 -10.74 22.21
CA ALA A 26 9.90 -10.36 23.52
C ALA A 26 10.46 -8.92 23.55
N THR A 27 10.55 -8.23 22.41
CA THR A 27 11.07 -6.86 22.36
C THR A 27 10.08 -5.90 23.03
N THR A 28 10.53 -5.21 24.08
CA THR A 28 9.69 -4.27 24.84
C THR A 28 9.69 -2.88 24.22
N GLU A 29 8.75 -2.02 24.65
CA GLU A 29 8.73 -0.61 24.25
C GLU A 29 10.02 0.13 24.65
N ASP A 30 10.59 -0.17 25.82
CA ASP A 30 11.87 0.41 26.26
C ASP A 30 13.04 -0.02 25.36
N ASP A 31 13.02 -1.28 24.89
CA ASP A 31 14.01 -1.77 23.93
C ASP A 31 13.88 -1.05 22.58
N ILE A 32 12.66 -0.85 22.09
CA ILE A 32 12.39 -0.12 20.85
C ILE A 32 12.91 1.31 20.96
N ARG A 33 12.56 2.02 22.04
CA ARG A 33 13.02 3.40 22.28
C ARG A 33 14.54 3.49 22.33
N ARG A 34 15.21 2.55 23.00
CA ARG A 34 16.67 2.49 23.06
C ARG A 34 17.29 2.31 21.68
N HIS A 35 16.81 1.35 20.89
CA HIS A 35 17.33 1.13 19.54
C HIS A 35 17.13 2.36 18.63
N MET A 36 15.98 3.04 18.73
CA MET A 36 15.76 4.30 17.98
C MET A 36 16.81 5.36 18.32
N MET A 37 17.09 5.57 19.62
CA MET A 37 18.11 6.52 20.05
C MET A 37 19.52 6.11 19.59
N GLU A 38 19.84 4.82 19.60
CA GLU A 38 21.12 4.28 19.10
C GLU A 38 21.29 4.51 17.60
N ASP A 39 20.21 4.41 16.82
CA ASP A 39 20.17 4.70 15.38
C ASP A 39 20.13 6.21 15.06
N GLY A 40 20.11 7.08 16.10
CA GLY A 40 20.05 8.54 15.96
C GLY A 40 18.66 9.08 15.63
N GLU A 41 17.62 8.28 15.81
CA GLU A 41 16.22 8.68 15.68
C GLU A 41 15.66 9.18 17.03
N ASP A 42 14.68 10.08 16.95
CA ASP A 42 13.95 10.58 18.12
C ASP A 42 12.70 9.70 18.35
N PRO A 43 12.61 8.96 19.46
CA PRO A 43 11.48 8.09 19.75
C PRO A 43 10.17 8.84 20.03
N ASP A 44 10.23 10.14 20.29
CA ASP A 44 9.07 11.00 20.52
C ASP A 44 8.72 11.88 19.31
N ALA A 45 9.46 11.75 18.21
CA ALA A 45 9.12 12.44 16.98
C ALA A 45 7.76 11.99 16.44
N GLU A 46 7.00 12.92 15.86
CA GLU A 46 5.78 12.57 15.15
C GLU A 46 6.10 11.58 14.03
N SER A 47 5.34 10.48 14.00
CA SER A 47 5.44 9.48 12.95
C SER A 47 5.20 10.14 11.59
N ARG A 48 6.25 10.15 10.76
CA ARG A 48 6.14 10.53 9.34
C ARG A 48 5.52 9.42 8.50
N PHE A 49 5.26 8.26 9.09
CA PHE A 49 4.68 7.13 8.39
C PHE A 49 3.20 7.38 8.12
N VAL A 50 2.89 7.72 6.87
CA VAL A 50 1.51 7.69 6.37
C VAL A 50 1.30 6.33 5.75
N ALA A 51 0.41 5.53 6.33
CA ALA A 51 0.06 4.23 5.78
C ALA A 51 -0.31 4.39 4.28
N PRO A 52 0.33 3.62 3.38
CA PRO A 52 0.10 3.75 1.96
C PRO A 52 -1.34 3.35 1.65
N ILE A 53 -2.06 4.20 0.93
CA ILE A 53 -3.35 3.80 0.38
C ILE A 53 -3.12 2.88 -0.81
N LEU A 54 -3.62 1.65 -0.68
CA LEU A 54 -3.57 0.67 -1.75
C LEU A 54 -4.82 0.82 -2.64
N ALA A 55 -4.59 1.02 -3.95
CA ALA A 55 -5.67 1.11 -4.93
C ALA A 55 -6.61 -0.11 -4.89
N GLN A 56 -6.05 -1.28 -4.61
CA GLN A 56 -6.81 -2.53 -4.49
C GLN A 56 -7.84 -2.48 -3.36
N ASP A 57 -7.49 -1.90 -2.20
CA ASP A 57 -8.35 -1.87 -1.02
C ASP A 57 -9.51 -0.91 -1.26
N VAL A 58 -9.21 0.29 -1.78
CA VAL A 58 -10.23 1.28 -2.16
C VAL A 58 -11.20 0.69 -3.19
N ARG A 59 -10.69 0.03 -4.23
CA ARG A 59 -11.52 -0.62 -5.24
C ARG A 59 -12.43 -1.70 -4.65
N ARG A 60 -11.88 -2.56 -3.79
CA ARG A 60 -12.62 -3.65 -3.14
C ARG A 60 -13.72 -3.11 -2.23
N LYS A 61 -13.43 -2.05 -1.48
CA LYS A 61 -14.41 -1.35 -0.63
C LYS A 61 -15.61 -0.83 -1.43
N LEU A 62 -15.38 -0.35 -2.66
CA LEU A 62 -16.44 0.09 -3.57
C LEU A 62 -17.16 -1.05 -4.32
N GLY A 63 -16.71 -2.30 -4.17
CA GLY A 63 -17.29 -3.44 -4.88
C GLY A 63 -17.08 -3.42 -6.40
N LEU A 64 -16.08 -2.68 -6.89
CA LEU A 64 -15.86 -2.49 -8.34
C LEU A 64 -14.85 -3.50 -8.92
N THR A 65 -15.08 -3.88 -10.17
CA THR A 65 -14.09 -4.61 -10.97
C THR A 65 -12.92 -3.69 -11.32
N GLN A 66 -11.76 -4.27 -11.68
CA GLN A 66 -10.61 -3.46 -12.14
C GLN A 66 -10.99 -2.56 -13.34
N VAL A 67 -11.81 -3.07 -14.26
CA VAL A 67 -12.24 -2.30 -15.44
C VAL A 67 -13.13 -1.12 -15.03
N ALA A 68 -14.12 -1.37 -14.17
CA ALA A 68 -15.03 -0.32 -13.71
C ALA A 68 -14.32 0.75 -12.87
N PHE A 69 -13.35 0.35 -12.04
CA PHE A 69 -12.59 1.29 -11.23
C PHE A 69 -11.59 2.10 -12.07
N ALA A 70 -10.94 1.47 -13.06
CA ALA A 70 -10.08 2.20 -13.99
C ALA A 70 -10.87 3.22 -14.82
N ALA A 71 -12.09 2.87 -15.25
CA ALA A 71 -12.99 3.79 -15.92
C ALA A 71 -13.42 4.95 -15.00
N LEU A 72 -13.73 4.67 -13.74
CA LEU A 72 -14.06 5.70 -12.74
C LEU A 72 -12.93 6.72 -12.54
N LEU A 73 -11.68 6.25 -12.54
CA LEU A 73 -10.49 7.09 -12.39
C LEU A 73 -10.00 7.71 -13.70
N ASN A 74 -10.63 7.36 -14.83
CA ASN A 74 -10.19 7.72 -16.18
C ASN A 74 -8.72 7.37 -16.47
N ILE A 75 -8.33 6.12 -16.15
CA ILE A 75 -6.99 5.59 -16.43
C ILE A 75 -7.06 4.27 -17.19
N PRO A 76 -5.99 3.89 -17.92
CA PRO A 76 -5.89 2.56 -18.49
C PRO A 76 -5.96 1.47 -17.41
N VAL A 77 -6.66 0.36 -17.69
CA VAL A 77 -6.71 -0.81 -16.79
C VAL A 77 -5.29 -1.35 -16.50
N ALA A 78 -4.39 -1.24 -17.46
CA ALA A 78 -2.98 -1.60 -17.28
C ALA A 78 -2.28 -0.76 -16.19
N THR A 79 -2.58 0.54 -16.11
CA THR A 79 -2.07 1.44 -15.07
C THR A 79 -2.55 1.00 -13.69
N LEU A 80 -3.86 0.74 -13.55
CA LEU A 80 -4.43 0.24 -12.30
C LEU A 80 -3.78 -1.10 -11.88
N ARG A 81 -3.58 -2.03 -12.83
CA ARG A 81 -2.92 -3.32 -12.54
C ARG A 81 -1.48 -3.13 -12.06
N ASN A 82 -0.73 -2.21 -12.64
CA ASN A 82 0.63 -1.91 -12.20
C ASN A 82 0.65 -1.36 -10.77
N TRP A 83 -0.32 -0.51 -10.41
CA TRP A 83 -0.48 -0.02 -9.04
C TRP A 83 -0.83 -1.14 -8.07
N GLU A 84 -1.84 -1.97 -8.36
CA GLU A 84 -2.25 -3.07 -7.47
C GLU A 84 -1.17 -4.16 -7.30
N GLN A 85 -0.26 -4.28 -8.26
CA GLN A 85 0.87 -5.22 -8.21
C GLN A 85 2.15 -4.59 -7.68
N ASN A 86 2.12 -3.33 -7.22
CA ASN A 86 3.28 -2.56 -6.78
C ASN A 86 4.44 -2.56 -7.80
N ARG A 87 4.14 -2.57 -9.10
CA ARG A 87 5.17 -2.46 -10.16
C ARG A 87 5.61 -1.01 -10.37
N PHE A 88 4.77 -0.05 -10.02
CA PHE A 88 5.09 1.38 -10.03
C PHE A 88 4.55 2.07 -8.79
N THR A 89 5.28 3.08 -8.35
CA THR A 89 4.81 4.02 -7.34
C THR A 89 3.79 4.95 -7.97
N MET A 90 2.62 5.04 -7.34
CA MET A 90 1.58 5.99 -7.72
C MET A 90 2.04 7.42 -7.44
N ASP A 91 1.76 8.36 -8.35
CA ASP A 91 2.10 9.75 -8.11
C ASP A 91 1.29 10.33 -6.93
N PRO A 92 1.78 11.41 -6.27
CA PRO A 92 1.12 11.97 -5.09
C PRO A 92 -0.31 12.45 -5.31
N ALA A 93 -0.65 12.91 -6.52
CA ALA A 93 -2.01 13.39 -6.82
C ALA A 93 -2.99 12.21 -6.90
N ALA A 94 -2.62 11.13 -7.57
CA ALA A 94 -3.42 9.91 -7.59
C ALA A 94 -3.57 9.29 -6.19
N GLN A 95 -2.52 9.31 -5.35
CA GLN A 95 -2.63 8.87 -3.95
C GLN A 95 -3.63 9.74 -3.16
N THR A 96 -3.61 11.05 -3.39
CA THR A 96 -4.55 11.99 -2.75
C THR A 96 -5.99 11.75 -3.21
N LEU A 97 -6.21 11.48 -4.51
CA LEU A 97 -7.52 11.12 -5.03
C LEU A 97 -8.03 9.82 -4.41
N LEU A 98 -7.18 8.80 -4.28
CA LEU A 98 -7.58 7.56 -3.61
C LEU A 98 -7.92 7.76 -2.13
N ARG A 99 -7.20 8.65 -1.42
CA ARG A 99 -7.56 9.07 -0.04
C ARG A 99 -8.94 9.71 0.02
N LEU A 100 -9.26 10.57 -0.94
CA LEU A 100 -10.56 11.20 -1.02
C LEU A 100 -11.66 10.15 -1.26
N ILE A 101 -11.45 9.24 -2.22
CA ILE A 101 -12.41 8.18 -2.54
C ILE A 101 -12.60 7.22 -1.35
N ASP A 102 -11.53 6.87 -0.64
CA ASP A 102 -11.62 5.98 0.52
C ASP A 102 -12.41 6.62 1.67
N ARG A 103 -12.21 7.92 1.92
CA ARG A 103 -12.90 8.64 3.00
C ARG A 103 -14.34 9.00 2.67
N GLU A 104 -14.62 9.43 1.44
CA GLU A 104 -15.91 9.99 1.02
C GLU A 104 -16.41 9.33 -0.27
N PRO A 105 -16.70 8.00 -0.26
CA PRO A 105 -16.96 7.25 -1.48
C PRO A 105 -18.21 7.72 -2.23
N GLU A 106 -19.29 8.09 -1.54
CA GLU A 106 -20.52 8.56 -2.18
C GLU A 106 -20.32 9.91 -2.87
N ALA A 107 -19.62 10.84 -2.21
CA ALA A 107 -19.33 12.16 -2.76
C ALA A 107 -18.36 12.05 -3.95
N ALA A 108 -17.33 11.22 -3.83
CA ALA A 108 -16.38 10.98 -4.90
C ALA A 108 -17.05 10.33 -6.12
N LEU A 109 -17.87 9.29 -5.92
CA LEU A 109 -18.62 8.67 -7.01
C LEU A 109 -19.58 9.65 -7.69
N ARG A 110 -20.26 10.52 -6.94
CA ARG A 110 -21.11 11.58 -7.51
C ARG A 110 -20.31 12.56 -8.35
N ALA A 111 -19.15 13.00 -7.86
CA ALA A 111 -18.29 13.96 -8.57
C ALA A 111 -17.66 13.36 -9.84
N LEU A 112 -17.16 12.12 -9.75
CA LEU A 112 -16.45 11.45 -10.85
C LEU A 112 -17.39 10.95 -11.96
N ARG A 113 -18.68 10.75 -11.67
CA ARG A 113 -19.69 10.35 -12.67
C ARG A 113 -20.30 11.54 -13.44
N GLY A 114 -19.83 12.77 -13.21
CA GLY A 114 -20.27 13.95 -13.96
C GLY A 114 -19.99 13.82 -15.47
N PRO A 115 -20.65 14.64 -16.32
CA PRO A 115 -20.43 14.59 -17.76
C PRO A 115 -18.95 14.84 -18.06
N GLN A 116 -18.29 13.81 -18.59
CA GLN A 116 -16.91 13.92 -19.03
C GLN A 116 -16.89 14.89 -20.22
N ALA A 117 -16.15 15.99 -20.08
CA ALA A 117 -15.85 16.85 -21.22
C ALA A 117 -15.06 16.00 -22.22
N ALA A 118 -15.68 15.74 -23.37
CA ALA A 118 -15.12 15.01 -24.50
C ALA A 118 -13.95 15.75 -25.13
#